data_AF-A0A973GEW9-F1
#
_entry.id   AF-A0A973GEW9-F1
#
_cell.length_a   1.000
_cell.length_b   1.000
_cell.length_c   1.000
_cell.angle_alpha   90.00
_cell.angle_beta   90.00
_cell.angle_gamma   90.00
#
_symmetry.space_group_name_H-M   'P 1'
#
loop_
_entity.id
_entity.type
_entity.pdbx_description
1 polymer ?
#
loop_
_entity_poly.entity_id
_entity_poly.type
_entity_poly.pdbx_seq_one_letter_code
_entity_poly.pdbx_strand_id
1 'polypeptide(L)'
;MKEQASLNNQTEEKIKEKRFELPIQDEAKARLDTFRATIKDLQKENPEVLGATIYGSMIKGKQARSESDVDSFLYVDAENLLSTNIAIDSYRQKVMEKLGAENNENSKYYEDLRVQPLSTAIIEKEIEDQLSFYQKTEEYKQMLNEKYGEASDKEKETLLLQEPDFRTIQFGISGMFHARIGSGIEKYRKVFIEKLATMPNKDVAEKLWDEVASQIRTMEQRKDPNVVIETPDTLKDAIRKFDPEFYSAIRQKEDQEKIEKLHQEILQTSELHVSV
;
A
#
# COMPACT_ATOMS: atom_id res chain seq x y z
N MET A 1 33.02 -16.21 43.47
CA MET A 1 31.73 -16.70 42.95
C MET A 1 31.29 -15.77 41.83
N LYS A 2 31.55 -16.17 40.58
CA LYS A 2 31.04 -15.51 39.37
C LYS A 2 29.94 -16.42 38.85
N GLU A 3 28.70 -16.02 39.02
CA GLU A 3 27.56 -16.74 38.44
C GLU A 3 27.21 -16.04 37.14
N GLN A 4 27.58 -16.69 36.04
CA GLN A 4 27.26 -16.25 34.67
C GLN A 4 25.77 -16.51 34.42
N ALA A 5 25.00 -15.44 34.32
CA ALA A 5 23.68 -15.47 33.71
C ALA A 5 23.85 -15.74 32.21
N SER A 6 23.62 -16.99 31.82
CA SER A 6 23.48 -17.40 30.42
C SER A 6 22.15 -16.86 29.89
N LEU A 7 22.21 -15.79 29.10
CA LEU A 7 21.10 -15.34 28.26
C LEU A 7 20.91 -16.35 27.14
N ASN A 8 19.84 -17.14 27.25
CA ASN A 8 19.28 -17.93 26.17
C ASN A 8 18.70 -16.98 25.10
N ASN A 9 19.51 -16.62 24.12
CA ASN A 9 19.02 -16.05 22.86
C ASN A 9 18.55 -17.20 21.96
N GLN A 10 17.38 -17.77 22.24
CA GLN A 10 16.66 -18.58 21.26
C GLN A 10 15.91 -17.61 20.35
N THR A 11 16.44 -17.41 19.15
CA THR A 11 15.74 -16.74 18.06
C THR A 11 14.60 -17.64 17.62
N GLU A 12 13.39 -17.42 18.16
CA GLU A 12 12.19 -18.13 17.72
C GLU A 12 12.01 -17.94 16.20
N GLU A 13 11.97 -19.05 15.47
CA GLU A 13 11.81 -19.05 14.01
C GLU A 13 10.40 -18.59 13.66
N LYS A 14 10.29 -17.39 13.09
CA LYS A 14 9.00 -16.77 12.73
C LYS A 14 8.29 -17.60 11.66
N ILE A 15 7.01 -17.92 11.90
CA ILE A 15 6.19 -18.70 10.97
C ILE A 15 5.74 -17.81 9.81
N LYS A 16 6.06 -18.20 8.58
CA LYS A 16 5.59 -17.53 7.36
C LYS A 16 4.20 -18.02 6.99
N GLU A 17 3.20 -17.15 7.09
CA GLU A 17 1.82 -17.45 6.67
C GLU A 17 1.46 -16.73 5.37
N LYS A 18 0.38 -17.18 4.72
CA LYS A 18 -0.18 -16.46 3.56
C LYS A 18 -0.66 -15.10 4.01
N ARG A 19 -0.36 -14.07 3.22
CA ARG A 19 -0.79 -12.69 3.49
C ARG A 19 -2.30 -12.54 3.71
N PHE A 20 -3.09 -13.24 2.90
CA PHE A 20 -4.55 -13.24 2.99
C PHE A 20 -5.07 -14.67 3.18
N GLU A 21 -5.93 -14.83 4.18
CA GLU A 21 -6.58 -16.09 4.50
C GLU A 21 -8.07 -15.87 4.69
N LEU A 22 -8.88 -16.73 4.08
CA LEU A 22 -10.33 -16.65 4.18
C LEU A 22 -10.81 -17.03 5.59
N PRO A 23 -11.91 -16.44 6.08
CA PRO A 23 -12.52 -16.82 7.34
C PRO A 23 -12.83 -18.32 7.40
N ILE A 24 -12.57 -18.91 8.58
CA ILE A 24 -12.87 -20.33 8.85
C ILE A 24 -14.28 -20.50 9.42
N GLN A 25 -14.77 -19.51 10.18
CA GLN A 25 -16.12 -19.51 10.74
C GLN A 25 -17.17 -19.31 9.64
N ASP A 26 -18.22 -20.13 9.64
CA ASP A 26 -19.19 -20.19 8.56
C ASP A 26 -19.95 -18.87 8.39
N GLU A 27 -20.33 -18.19 9.47
CA GLU A 27 -21.05 -16.91 9.40
C GLU A 27 -20.18 -15.80 8.82
N ALA A 28 -18.91 -15.72 9.24
CA ALA A 28 -17.96 -14.75 8.71
C ALA A 28 -17.67 -14.99 7.23
N LYS A 29 -17.52 -16.27 6.85
CA LYS A 29 -17.32 -16.68 5.46
C LYS A 29 -18.53 -16.35 4.60
N ALA A 30 -19.75 -16.68 5.05
CA ALA A 30 -20.98 -16.39 4.34
C ALA A 30 -21.21 -14.89 4.14
N ARG A 31 -20.87 -14.08 5.15
CA ARG A 31 -20.89 -12.61 5.07
C ARG A 31 -19.91 -12.09 4.01
N LEU A 32 -18.66 -12.56 4.05
CA LEU A 32 -17.65 -12.20 3.06
C LEU A 32 -18.04 -12.63 1.64
N ASP A 33 -18.59 -13.83 1.47
CA ASP A 33 -19.01 -14.33 0.17
C ASP A 33 -20.22 -13.55 -0.39
N THR A 34 -21.17 -13.18 0.46
CA THR A 34 -22.27 -12.26 0.11
C THR A 34 -21.72 -10.92 -0.36
N PHE A 35 -20.81 -10.31 0.41
CA PHE A 35 -20.16 -9.06 0.02
C PHE A 35 -19.46 -9.16 -1.33
N ARG A 36 -18.68 -10.22 -1.54
CA ARG A 36 -17.99 -10.48 -2.82
C ARG A 36 -18.95 -10.60 -4.00
N ALA A 37 -20.07 -11.28 -3.81
CA ALA A 37 -21.11 -11.41 -4.84
C ALA A 37 -21.72 -10.04 -5.16
N THR A 38 -22.11 -9.27 -4.13
CA THR A 38 -22.65 -7.92 -4.29
C THR A 38 -21.72 -7.00 -5.05
N ILE A 39 -20.42 -6.99 -4.72
CA ILE A 39 -19.43 -6.16 -5.44
C ILE A 39 -19.36 -6.58 -6.90
N LYS A 40 -19.28 -7.88 -7.20
CA LYS A 40 -19.22 -8.37 -8.59
C LYS A 40 -20.48 -8.02 -9.39
N ASP A 41 -21.66 -8.08 -8.78
CA ASP A 41 -22.90 -7.70 -9.45
C ASP A 41 -22.98 -6.20 -9.68
N LEU A 42 -22.56 -5.40 -8.69
CA LEU A 42 -22.44 -3.95 -8.85
C LEU A 42 -21.49 -3.56 -9.99
N GLN A 43 -20.35 -4.27 -10.15
CA GLN A 43 -19.41 -4.06 -11.25
C GLN A 43 -20.01 -4.36 -12.63
N LYS A 44 -20.90 -5.36 -12.74
CA LYS A 44 -21.59 -5.66 -14.01
C LYS A 44 -22.56 -4.53 -14.39
N GLU A 45 -23.21 -3.94 -13.40
CA GLU A 45 -24.21 -2.88 -13.59
C GLU A 45 -23.58 -1.49 -13.75
N ASN A 46 -22.39 -1.27 -13.20
CA ASN A 46 -21.70 0.02 -13.15
C ASN A 46 -20.22 -0.21 -13.52
N PRO A 47 -19.85 -0.17 -14.81
CA PRO A 47 -18.49 -0.48 -15.28
C PRO A 47 -17.37 0.38 -14.70
N GLU A 48 -17.70 1.57 -14.19
CA GLU A 48 -16.77 2.43 -13.46
C GLU A 48 -16.40 1.88 -12.07
N VAL A 49 -17.12 0.90 -11.53
CA VAL A 49 -16.76 0.27 -10.26
C VAL A 49 -15.57 -0.68 -10.50
N LEU A 50 -14.41 -0.30 -9.96
CA LEU A 50 -13.15 -1.01 -10.16
C LEU A 50 -13.06 -2.28 -9.32
N GLY A 51 -13.78 -2.31 -8.21
CA GLY A 51 -13.84 -3.41 -7.26
C GLY A 51 -13.74 -2.90 -5.84
N ALA A 52 -13.39 -3.80 -4.92
CA ALA A 52 -13.17 -3.45 -3.53
C ALA A 52 -11.86 -4.05 -3.01
N THR A 53 -11.35 -3.50 -1.91
CA THR A 53 -10.35 -4.17 -1.09
C THR A 53 -10.90 -4.39 0.31
N ILE A 54 -10.45 -5.47 0.96
CA ILE A 54 -10.83 -5.85 2.30
C ILE A 54 -9.58 -5.86 3.17
N TYR A 55 -9.71 -5.34 4.37
CA TYR A 55 -8.69 -5.36 5.40
C TYR A 55 -9.28 -5.87 6.72
N GLY A 56 -8.54 -5.72 7.83
CA GLY A 56 -9.04 -6.07 9.14
C GLY A 56 -9.21 -7.59 9.34
N SER A 57 -10.21 -7.99 10.12
CA SER A 57 -10.32 -9.38 10.59
C SER A 57 -10.66 -10.39 9.49
N MET A 58 -11.38 -9.96 8.45
CA MET A 58 -11.90 -10.82 7.37
C MET A 58 -10.84 -11.41 6.44
N ILE A 59 -9.61 -10.91 6.50
CA ILE A 59 -8.47 -11.45 5.73
C ILE A 59 -7.51 -12.25 6.62
N LYS A 60 -7.88 -12.46 7.89
CA LYS A 60 -7.02 -13.02 8.95
C LYS A 60 -7.35 -14.46 9.36
N GLY A 61 -7.97 -15.23 8.46
CA GLY A 61 -8.17 -16.67 8.65
C GLY A 61 -8.95 -17.00 9.93
N LYS A 62 -8.28 -17.73 10.85
CA LYS A 62 -8.82 -18.11 12.17
C LYS A 62 -9.20 -16.94 13.09
N GLN A 63 -8.76 -15.72 12.78
CA GLN A 63 -9.06 -14.53 13.60
C GLN A 63 -10.40 -13.88 13.25
N ALA A 64 -10.98 -14.19 12.09
CA ALA A 64 -12.33 -13.78 11.73
C ALA A 64 -13.34 -14.58 12.56
N ARG A 65 -14.24 -13.89 13.26
CA ARG A 65 -15.25 -14.47 14.14
C ARG A 65 -16.65 -14.27 13.59
N SER A 66 -17.64 -14.95 14.16
CA SER A 66 -19.05 -14.80 13.77
C SER A 66 -19.53 -13.35 13.76
N GLU A 67 -19.02 -12.53 14.68
CA GLU A 67 -19.33 -11.12 14.87
C GLU A 67 -18.45 -10.17 14.04
N SER A 68 -17.43 -10.67 13.33
CA SER A 68 -16.54 -9.85 12.51
C SER A 68 -17.30 -9.11 11.40
N ASP A 69 -17.12 -7.82 11.33
CA ASP A 69 -17.52 -6.94 10.25
C ASP A 69 -16.59 -7.03 9.03
N VAL A 70 -17.00 -6.39 7.93
CA VAL A 70 -16.25 -6.28 6.69
C VAL A 70 -15.71 -4.86 6.57
N ASP A 71 -14.46 -4.69 6.97
CA ASP A 71 -13.70 -3.47 6.73
C ASP A 71 -13.28 -3.39 5.26
N SER A 72 -13.69 -2.35 4.53
CA SER A 72 -13.43 -2.31 3.08
C SER A 72 -13.38 -0.92 2.45
N PHE A 73 -12.59 -0.83 1.38
CA PHE A 73 -12.64 0.29 0.43
C PHE A 73 -13.29 -0.16 -0.86
N LEU A 74 -14.33 0.52 -1.32
CA LEU A 74 -14.92 0.38 -2.65
C LEU A 74 -14.28 1.41 -3.57
N TYR A 75 -13.63 0.95 -4.65
CA TYR A 75 -12.97 1.84 -5.60
C TYR A 75 -13.84 2.09 -6.81
N VAL A 76 -13.99 3.35 -7.17
CA VAL A 76 -14.74 3.80 -8.35
C VAL A 76 -13.81 4.65 -9.23
N ASP A 77 -13.81 4.35 -10.52
CA ASP A 77 -13.01 5.02 -11.53
C ASP A 77 -13.48 6.48 -11.70
N ALA A 78 -12.69 7.40 -11.17
CA ALA A 78 -12.98 8.82 -11.24
C ALA A 78 -12.85 9.39 -12.66
N GLU A 79 -12.10 8.73 -13.56
CA GLU A 79 -11.98 9.12 -14.96
C GLU A 79 -13.29 8.82 -15.70
N ASN A 80 -13.95 7.71 -15.36
CA ASN A 80 -15.23 7.32 -15.93
C ASN A 80 -16.44 7.95 -15.22
N LEU A 81 -16.34 8.31 -13.94
CA LEU A 81 -17.43 8.95 -13.18
C LEU A 81 -17.91 10.27 -13.78
N LEU A 82 -17.01 11.07 -14.35
CA LEU A 82 -17.34 12.36 -14.99
C LEU A 82 -18.39 12.23 -16.09
N SER A 83 -18.49 11.05 -16.72
CA SER A 83 -19.45 10.78 -17.79
C SER A 83 -20.84 10.38 -17.28
N THR A 84 -20.98 10.00 -16.00
CA THR A 84 -22.21 9.38 -15.47
C THR A 84 -23.08 10.35 -14.65
N ASN A 85 -22.54 11.48 -14.20
CA ASN A 85 -23.20 12.44 -13.29
C ASN A 85 -23.77 11.79 -12.00
N ILE A 86 -23.15 10.70 -11.54
CA ILE A 86 -23.52 9.99 -10.32
C ILE A 86 -22.64 10.49 -9.17
N ALA A 87 -23.26 10.85 -8.04
CA ALA A 87 -22.52 11.19 -6.82
C ALA A 87 -21.80 9.95 -6.27
N ILE A 88 -20.51 10.06 -5.96
CA ILE A 88 -19.69 8.91 -5.54
C ILE A 88 -20.25 8.18 -4.31
N ASP A 89 -20.79 8.92 -3.35
CA ASP A 89 -21.35 8.35 -2.12
C ASP A 89 -22.60 7.49 -2.37
N SER A 90 -23.28 7.67 -3.51
CA SER A 90 -24.41 6.82 -3.89
C SER A 90 -24.00 5.36 -4.10
N TYR A 91 -22.73 5.07 -4.42
CA TYR A 91 -22.24 3.70 -4.54
C TYR A 91 -22.27 2.96 -3.21
N ARG A 92 -22.03 3.65 -2.09
CA ARG A 92 -22.18 3.04 -0.76
C ARG A 92 -23.61 2.60 -0.54
N GLN A 93 -24.56 3.49 -0.83
CA GLN A 93 -25.98 3.20 -0.70
C GLN A 93 -26.39 2.00 -1.57
N LYS A 94 -25.99 1.98 -2.85
CA LYS A 94 -26.25 0.84 -3.76
C LYS A 94 -25.73 -0.49 -3.19
N VAL A 95 -24.55 -0.50 -2.57
CA VAL A 95 -24.01 -1.70 -1.91
C VAL A 95 -24.87 -2.08 -0.71
N MET A 96 -25.19 -1.14 0.17
CA MET A 96 -25.99 -1.41 1.38
C MET A 96 -27.40 -1.93 1.04
N GLU A 97 -28.04 -1.38 0.01
CA GLU A 97 -29.33 -1.84 -0.52
C GLU A 97 -29.23 -3.28 -1.02
N LYS A 98 -28.23 -3.61 -1.85
CA LYS A 98 -28.01 -4.97 -2.38
C LYS A 98 -27.65 -5.99 -1.31
N LEU A 99 -27.00 -5.57 -0.23
CA LEU A 99 -26.73 -6.40 0.94
C LEU A 99 -27.96 -6.61 1.82
N GLY A 100 -29.07 -5.89 1.56
CA GLY A 100 -30.21 -5.85 2.46
C GLY A 100 -29.79 -5.35 3.84
N ALA A 101 -28.87 -4.38 3.91
CA ALA A 101 -28.29 -3.83 5.14
C ALA A 101 -28.73 -2.37 5.37
N GLU A 102 -29.72 -1.90 4.61
CA GLU A 102 -30.29 -0.56 4.77
C GLU A 102 -31.16 -0.52 6.04
N ASN A 103 -30.76 0.29 7.03
CA ASN A 103 -31.53 0.58 8.25
C ASN A 103 -31.90 -0.66 9.12
N ASN A 104 -31.07 -1.70 9.14
CA ASN A 104 -31.30 -2.89 9.98
C ASN A 104 -30.03 -3.36 10.71
N GLU A 105 -30.16 -4.40 11.53
CA GLU A 105 -29.06 -4.94 12.34
C GLU A 105 -27.85 -5.45 11.54
N ASN A 106 -28.00 -5.69 10.23
CA ASN A 106 -26.89 -6.10 9.37
C ASN A 106 -25.98 -4.93 8.97
N SER A 107 -26.43 -3.67 9.13
CA SER A 107 -25.63 -2.50 8.77
C SER A 107 -24.28 -2.48 9.50
N LYS A 108 -24.27 -2.92 10.77
CA LYS A 108 -23.08 -2.98 11.63
C LYS A 108 -21.93 -3.79 11.03
N TYR A 109 -22.25 -4.76 10.17
CA TYR A 109 -21.24 -5.60 9.53
C TYR A 109 -20.55 -4.93 8.34
N TYR A 110 -21.01 -3.75 7.91
CA TYR A 110 -20.51 -3.03 6.74
C TYR A 110 -20.35 -1.52 7.02
N GLU A 111 -20.28 -1.12 8.30
CA GLU A 111 -20.19 0.28 8.70
C GLU A 111 -18.96 0.96 8.10
N ASP A 112 -17.83 0.25 8.11
CA ASP A 112 -16.53 0.71 7.60
C ASP A 112 -16.36 0.53 6.07
N LEU A 113 -17.45 0.32 5.32
CA LEU A 113 -17.42 0.42 3.86
C LEU A 113 -17.24 1.90 3.43
N ARG A 114 -16.06 2.21 2.89
CA ARG A 114 -15.69 3.54 2.41
C ARG A 114 -15.56 3.56 0.90
N VAL A 115 -16.22 4.49 0.22
CA VAL A 115 -16.08 4.66 -1.23
C VAL A 115 -14.89 5.60 -1.52
N GLN A 116 -14.02 5.19 -2.42
CA GLN A 116 -12.81 5.91 -2.78
C GLN A 116 -12.79 6.17 -4.30
N PRO A 117 -12.74 7.43 -4.74
CA PRO A 117 -12.49 7.75 -6.13
C PRO A 117 -11.05 7.36 -6.47
N LEU A 118 -10.84 6.86 -7.68
CA LEU A 118 -9.51 6.49 -8.13
C LEU A 118 -9.29 6.89 -9.58
N SER A 119 -8.21 7.63 -9.83
CA SER A 119 -7.74 8.02 -11.15
C SER A 119 -6.23 8.19 -11.12
N THR A 120 -5.62 8.29 -12.30
CA THR A 120 -4.20 8.64 -12.43
C THR A 120 -3.92 9.98 -11.75
N ALA A 121 -4.77 10.99 -11.97
CA ALA A 121 -4.61 12.31 -11.39
C ALA A 121 -4.72 12.31 -9.85
N ILE A 122 -5.59 11.47 -9.27
CA ILE A 122 -5.69 11.33 -7.81
C ILE A 122 -4.41 10.71 -7.25
N ILE A 123 -3.88 9.67 -7.90
CA ILE A 123 -2.61 9.05 -7.48
C ILE A 123 -1.45 10.04 -7.54
N GLU A 124 -1.34 10.79 -8.65
CA GLU A 124 -0.29 11.78 -8.81
C GLU A 124 -0.40 12.88 -7.76
N LYS A 125 -1.61 13.38 -7.51
CA LYS A 125 -1.85 14.38 -6.47
C LYS A 125 -1.48 13.87 -5.09
N GLU A 126 -1.83 12.64 -4.71
CA GLU A 126 -1.46 12.08 -3.41
C GLU A 126 0.06 11.93 -3.27
N ILE A 127 0.77 11.54 -4.34
CA ILE A 127 2.25 11.52 -4.34
C ILE A 127 2.80 12.93 -4.16
N GLU A 128 2.32 13.91 -4.91
CA GLU A 128 2.76 15.31 -4.83
C GLU A 128 2.51 15.93 -3.45
N ASP A 129 1.34 15.68 -2.87
CA ASP A 129 0.98 16.11 -1.53
C ASP A 129 1.96 15.54 -0.50
N GLN A 130 2.30 14.25 -0.61
CA GLN A 130 3.26 13.58 0.29
C GLN A 130 4.70 14.08 0.12
N LEU A 131 5.11 14.37 -1.12
CA LEU A 131 6.40 15.00 -1.41
C LEU A 131 6.50 16.40 -0.81
N SER A 132 5.45 17.20 -0.96
CA SER A 132 5.34 18.52 -0.34
C SER A 132 5.41 18.41 1.19
N PHE A 133 4.77 17.40 1.79
CA PHE A 133 4.87 17.13 3.22
C PHE A 133 6.30 16.81 3.66
N TYR A 134 7.04 15.97 2.92
CA TYR A 134 8.45 15.71 3.22
C TYR A 134 9.31 16.95 3.13
N GLN A 135 9.15 17.73 2.07
CA GLN A 135 9.92 18.96 1.89
C GLN A 135 9.70 19.93 3.06
N LYS A 136 8.44 20.21 3.40
CA LYS A 136 8.11 21.12 4.50
C LYS A 136 8.63 20.61 5.85
N THR A 137 8.58 19.28 6.05
CA THR A 137 9.14 18.65 7.27
C THR A 137 10.65 18.84 7.36
N GLU A 138 11.38 18.68 6.26
CA GLU A 138 12.84 18.89 6.24
C GLU A 138 13.22 20.37 6.37
N GLU A 139 12.53 21.29 5.68
CA GLU A 139 12.69 22.74 5.85
C GLU A 139 12.47 23.16 7.30
N TYR A 140 11.44 22.60 7.94
CA TYR A 140 11.11 22.87 9.33
C TYR A 140 12.18 22.31 10.30
N LYS A 141 12.69 21.10 10.05
CA LYS A 141 13.83 20.54 10.82
C LYS A 141 15.08 21.41 10.70
N GLN A 142 15.37 21.93 9.51
CA GLN A 142 16.50 22.85 9.27
C GLN A 142 16.31 24.14 10.08
N MET A 143 15.13 24.76 10.00
CA MET A 143 14.80 25.96 10.77
C MET A 143 14.97 25.74 12.29
N LEU A 144 14.50 24.60 12.82
CA LEU A 144 14.69 24.27 14.22
C LEU A 144 16.16 24.10 14.58
N ASN A 145 16.95 23.45 13.73
CA ASN A 145 18.36 23.28 13.98
C ASN A 145 19.14 24.61 13.93
N GLU A 146 18.73 25.55 13.09
CA GLU A 146 19.30 26.90 13.05
C GLU A 146 18.94 27.72 14.28
N LYS A 147 17.67 27.67 14.70
CA LYS A 147 17.15 28.48 15.83
C LYS A 147 17.49 27.90 17.19
N TYR A 148 17.60 26.58 17.28
CA TYR A 148 17.75 25.82 18.53
C TYR A 148 18.86 24.78 18.40
N GLY A 149 19.95 25.07 17.67
CA GLY A 149 21.02 24.11 17.40
C GLY A 149 21.59 23.42 18.65
N GLU A 150 21.63 24.15 19.77
CA GLU A 150 22.07 23.66 21.09
C GLU A 150 20.99 22.93 21.90
N ALA A 151 19.72 22.97 21.49
CA ALA A 151 18.66 22.23 22.15
C ALA A 151 18.87 20.72 21.98
N SER A 152 18.44 19.96 23.00
CA SER A 152 18.48 18.51 22.94
C SER A 152 17.56 17.97 21.84
N ASP A 153 17.88 16.79 21.29
CA ASP A 153 17.06 16.14 20.25
C ASP A 153 15.59 15.99 20.69
N LYS A 154 15.36 15.74 21.98
CA LYS A 154 14.01 15.63 22.57
C LYS A 154 13.26 16.97 22.59
N GLU A 155 13.96 18.08 22.82
CA GLU A 155 13.36 19.42 22.76
C GLU A 155 13.04 19.80 21.31
N LYS A 156 13.94 19.49 20.37
CA LYS A 156 13.69 19.67 18.93
C LYS A 156 12.48 18.84 18.46
N GLU A 157 12.34 17.60 18.91
CA GLU A 157 11.19 16.74 18.63
C GLU A 157 9.90 17.24 19.27
N THR A 158 9.96 17.81 20.47
CA THR A 158 8.78 18.43 21.11
C THR A 158 8.33 19.68 20.35
N LEU A 159 9.28 20.49 19.85
CA LEU A 159 8.98 21.66 19.03
C LEU A 159 8.40 21.27 17.66
N LEU A 160 8.88 20.17 17.05
CA LEU A 160 8.30 19.54 15.86
C LEU A 160 6.82 19.20 16.00
N LEU A 161 6.38 18.88 17.22
CA LEU A 161 4.97 18.55 17.50
C LEU A 161 4.09 19.80 17.75
N GLN A 162 4.69 20.99 17.92
CA GLN A 162 3.98 22.21 18.34
C GLN A 162 3.66 23.19 17.20
N GLU A 163 4.24 23.02 16.01
CA GLU A 163 4.07 23.92 14.86
C GLU A 163 3.74 23.13 13.59
N PRO A 164 3.25 23.83 12.54
CA PRO A 164 1.87 23.85 12.06
C PRO A 164 1.22 22.47 11.91
N ASP A 165 -0.12 22.46 11.84
CA ASP A 165 -0.95 21.28 11.59
C ASP A 165 -0.59 20.62 10.24
N PHE A 166 0.52 19.88 10.23
CA PHE A 166 0.80 18.85 9.27
C PHE A 166 -0.18 17.73 9.56
N ARG A 167 -1.47 17.97 9.28
CA ARG A 167 -2.47 16.91 9.27
C ARG A 167 -1.82 15.80 8.50
N THR A 168 -1.64 14.67 9.17
CA THR A 168 -1.15 13.45 8.56
C THR A 168 -1.95 13.31 7.28
N ILE A 169 -1.29 13.53 6.14
CA ILE A 169 -1.94 13.37 4.86
C ILE A 169 -2.23 11.89 4.84
N GLN A 170 -3.51 11.54 4.99
CA GLN A 170 -3.92 10.16 5.00
C GLN A 170 -3.62 9.64 3.61
N PHE A 171 -2.49 8.93 3.48
CA PHE A 171 -2.02 8.40 2.21
C PHE A 171 -2.89 7.21 1.81
N GLY A 172 -4.08 7.51 1.29
CA GLY A 172 -5.18 6.59 1.01
C GLY A 172 -4.84 5.54 -0.05
N ILE A 173 -3.79 5.78 -0.84
CA ILE A 173 -3.23 4.83 -1.79
C ILE A 173 -2.92 3.46 -1.17
N SER A 174 -2.53 3.40 0.11
CA SER A 174 -2.19 2.12 0.77
C SER A 174 -3.34 1.12 0.74
N GLY A 175 -4.58 1.62 0.83
CA GLY A 175 -5.80 0.82 0.79
C GLY A 175 -5.88 -0.04 -0.46
N MET A 176 -5.37 0.46 -1.59
CA MET A 176 -5.43 -0.26 -2.85
C MET A 176 -4.65 -1.56 -2.82
N PHE A 177 -3.69 -1.74 -1.91
CA PHE A 177 -2.78 -2.89 -1.89
C PHE A 177 -3.24 -4.05 -1.01
N HIS A 178 -4.43 -3.97 -0.40
CA HIS A 178 -5.03 -5.04 0.41
C HIS A 178 -5.67 -6.18 -0.42
N ALA A 179 -6.40 -7.08 0.24
CA ALA A 179 -7.06 -8.23 -0.38
C ALA A 179 -8.18 -7.75 -1.31
N ARG A 180 -8.03 -7.98 -2.61
CA ARG A 180 -8.94 -7.43 -3.62
C ARG A 180 -10.14 -8.32 -3.93
N ILE A 181 -11.23 -7.67 -4.32
CA ILE A 181 -12.39 -8.22 -5.02
C ILE A 181 -12.51 -7.50 -6.35
N GLY A 182 -12.41 -8.23 -7.46
CA GLY A 182 -12.34 -7.66 -8.81
C GLY A 182 -10.90 -7.36 -9.26
N SER A 183 -10.76 -6.90 -10.50
CA SER A 183 -9.45 -6.64 -11.15
C SER A 183 -9.24 -5.19 -11.57
N GLY A 184 -10.24 -4.32 -11.53
CA GLY A 184 -10.13 -2.94 -12.02
C GLY A 184 -9.08 -2.11 -11.29
N ILE A 185 -8.78 -2.41 -10.02
CA ILE A 185 -7.77 -1.72 -9.21
C ILE A 185 -6.33 -1.98 -9.71
N GLU A 186 -6.08 -3.08 -10.44
CA GLU A 186 -4.72 -3.45 -10.88
C GLU A 186 -4.07 -2.40 -11.76
N LYS A 187 -4.82 -1.77 -12.68
CA LYS A 187 -4.27 -0.72 -13.55
C LYS A 187 -3.69 0.44 -12.74
N TYR A 188 -4.35 0.80 -11.64
CA TYR A 188 -3.93 1.91 -10.77
C TYR A 188 -2.80 1.54 -9.82
N ARG A 189 -2.73 0.27 -9.37
CA ARG A 189 -1.54 -0.24 -8.67
C ARG A 189 -0.30 -0.13 -9.57
N LYS A 190 -0.43 -0.51 -10.85
CA LYS A 190 0.66 -0.38 -11.83
C LYS A 190 1.08 1.08 -12.00
N VAL A 191 0.13 1.98 -12.28
CA VAL A 191 0.38 3.42 -12.40
C VAL A 191 1.17 3.98 -11.21
N PHE A 192 0.75 3.67 -9.97
CA PHE A 192 1.47 4.11 -8.78
C PHE A 192 2.91 3.57 -8.73
N ILE A 193 3.09 2.27 -8.94
CA ILE A 193 4.39 1.61 -8.85
C ILE A 193 5.35 2.07 -9.96
N GLU A 194 4.86 2.21 -11.19
CA GLU A 194 5.63 2.75 -12.32
C GLU A 194 6.03 4.21 -12.08
N LYS A 195 5.12 5.02 -11.51
CA LYS A 195 5.43 6.40 -11.14
C LYS A 195 6.58 6.45 -10.15
N LEU A 196 6.53 5.69 -9.06
CA LEU A 196 7.63 5.60 -8.09
C LEU A 196 8.93 5.13 -8.75
N ALA A 197 8.87 4.07 -9.55
CA ALA A 197 10.04 3.49 -10.20
C ALA A 197 10.73 4.46 -11.18
N THR A 198 9.97 5.37 -11.80
CA THR A 198 10.48 6.36 -12.76
C THR A 198 10.89 7.69 -12.13
N MET A 199 10.69 7.88 -10.82
CA MET A 199 11.14 9.09 -10.12
C MET A 199 12.66 9.29 -10.24
N PRO A 200 13.14 10.54 -10.39
CA PRO A 200 14.57 10.83 -10.43
C PRO A 200 15.28 10.51 -9.10
N ASN A 201 14.64 10.81 -7.97
CA ASN A 201 15.19 10.55 -6.65
C ASN A 201 14.70 9.18 -6.13
N LYS A 202 15.58 8.18 -6.16
CA LYS A 202 15.26 6.79 -5.77
C LYS A 202 15.03 6.63 -4.28
N ASP A 203 15.75 7.37 -3.44
CA ASP A 203 15.59 7.29 -1.98
C ASP A 203 14.21 7.81 -1.55
N VAL A 204 13.75 8.89 -2.19
CA VAL A 204 12.40 9.42 -1.96
C VAL A 204 11.33 8.45 -2.45
N ALA A 205 11.53 7.80 -3.60
CA ALA A 205 10.60 6.79 -4.10
C ALA A 205 10.51 5.58 -3.18
N GLU A 206 11.64 5.11 -2.64
CA GLU A 206 11.68 4.03 -1.66
C GLU A 206 10.93 4.43 -0.38
N LYS A 207 11.14 5.65 0.11
CA LYS A 207 10.45 6.18 1.30
C LYS A 207 8.93 6.24 1.12
N LEU A 208 8.44 6.64 -0.06
CA LEU A 208 7.01 6.62 -0.38
C LEU A 208 6.45 5.19 -0.37
N TRP A 209 7.20 4.22 -0.89
CA TRP A 209 6.82 2.81 -0.80
C TRP A 209 6.81 2.30 0.64
N ASP A 210 7.82 2.66 1.44
CA ASP A 210 7.92 2.26 2.84
C ASP A 210 6.70 2.71 3.66
N GLU A 211 6.16 3.89 3.38
CA GLU A 211 4.92 4.34 4.00
C GLU A 211 3.71 3.50 3.63
N VAL A 212 3.55 3.15 2.35
CA VAL A 212 2.52 2.21 1.89
C VAL A 212 2.68 0.87 2.60
N ALA A 213 3.89 0.31 2.58
CA ALA A 213 4.19 -0.98 3.20
C ALA A 213 3.94 -0.95 4.71
N SER A 214 4.29 0.15 5.40
CA SER A 214 4.03 0.35 6.83
C SER A 214 2.54 0.37 7.16
N GLN A 215 1.73 1.08 6.37
CA GLN A 215 0.28 1.11 6.55
C GLN A 215 -0.35 -0.26 6.29
N ILE A 216 0.09 -0.95 5.23
CA ILE A 216 -0.33 -2.33 4.95
C ILE A 216 -0.06 -3.22 6.15
N ARG A 217 1.18 -3.21 6.66
CA ARG A 217 1.59 -4.00 7.83
C ARG A 217 0.75 -3.69 9.06
N THR A 218 0.46 -2.41 9.30
CA THR A 218 -0.37 -1.96 10.42
C THR A 218 -1.79 -2.51 10.32
N MET A 219 -2.45 -2.39 9.17
CA MET A 219 -3.83 -2.84 8.98
C MET A 219 -3.94 -4.38 8.94
N GLU A 220 -2.90 -5.06 8.47
CA GLU A 220 -2.86 -6.52 8.32
C GLU A 220 -2.27 -7.24 9.54
N GLN A 221 -1.79 -6.51 10.56
CA GLN A 221 -1.15 -7.08 11.74
C GLN A 221 -1.99 -8.20 12.39
N ARG A 222 -1.34 -9.34 12.65
CA ARG A 222 -1.95 -10.50 13.31
C ARG A 222 -1.83 -10.35 14.82
N LYS A 223 -2.78 -10.94 15.57
CA LYS A 223 -2.70 -11.03 17.04
C LYS A 223 -1.49 -11.84 17.53
N ASP A 224 -1.06 -12.82 16.73
CA ASP A 224 0.11 -13.63 17.02
C ASP A 224 1.38 -12.89 16.57
N PRO A 225 2.27 -12.46 17.48
CA PRO A 225 3.48 -11.72 17.13
C PRO A 225 4.53 -12.58 16.38
N ASN A 226 4.38 -13.91 16.42
CA ASN A 226 5.30 -14.84 15.77
C ASN A 226 4.92 -15.12 14.30
N VAL A 227 3.75 -14.64 13.87
CA VAL A 227 3.32 -14.70 12.47
C VAL A 227 3.78 -13.45 11.73
N VAL A 228 4.62 -13.64 10.71
CA VAL A 228 4.98 -12.57 9.77
C VAL A 228 4.24 -12.76 8.46
N ILE A 229 3.56 -11.70 8.04
CA ILE A 229 2.97 -11.59 6.72
C ILE A 229 4.00 -11.03 5.76
N GLU A 230 4.19 -11.69 4.61
CA GLU A 230 5.05 -11.17 3.54
C GLU A 230 4.37 -10.00 2.82
N THR A 231 4.79 -8.78 3.17
CA THR A 231 4.58 -7.56 2.38
C THR A 231 5.83 -7.29 1.55
N PRO A 232 5.74 -6.75 0.33
CA PRO A 232 6.94 -6.34 -0.39
C PRO A 232 7.70 -5.29 0.42
N ASP A 233 8.91 -5.63 0.83
CA ASP A 233 9.71 -4.79 1.74
C ASP A 233 10.41 -3.64 1.02
N THR A 234 10.64 -3.77 -0.29
CA THR A 234 11.27 -2.75 -1.12
C THR A 234 10.38 -2.36 -2.30
N LEU A 235 10.62 -1.19 -2.89
CA LEU A 235 9.95 -0.80 -4.14
C LEU A 235 10.23 -1.81 -5.25
N LYS A 236 11.44 -2.36 -5.30
CA LYS A 236 11.79 -3.43 -6.25
C LYS A 236 10.94 -4.69 -6.06
N ASP A 237 10.70 -5.10 -4.82
CA ASP A 237 9.80 -6.22 -4.51
C ASP A 237 8.36 -5.89 -4.89
N ALA A 238 7.94 -4.65 -4.68
CA ALA A 238 6.60 -4.17 -5.05
C ALA A 238 6.40 -4.21 -6.57
N ILE A 239 7.36 -3.71 -7.36
CA ILE A 239 7.37 -3.81 -8.83
C ILE A 239 7.27 -5.27 -9.25
N ARG A 240 8.15 -6.14 -8.73
CA ARG A 240 8.11 -7.58 -9.05
C ARG A 240 6.76 -8.21 -8.73
N LYS A 241 6.09 -7.79 -7.64
CA LYS A 241 4.85 -8.37 -7.16
C LYS A 241 3.61 -7.86 -7.89
N PHE A 242 3.55 -6.55 -8.16
CA PHE A 242 2.35 -5.87 -8.66
C PHE A 242 2.44 -5.50 -10.14
N ASP A 243 3.65 -5.43 -10.71
CA ASP A 243 3.87 -5.20 -12.14
C ASP A 243 5.04 -6.05 -12.69
N PRO A 244 4.86 -7.38 -12.82
CA PRO A 244 5.92 -8.28 -13.26
C PRO A 244 6.37 -8.02 -14.71
N GLU A 245 5.50 -7.46 -15.54
CA GLU A 245 5.81 -7.08 -16.93
C GLU A 245 6.79 -5.91 -16.93
N PHE A 246 6.47 -4.85 -16.18
CA PHE A 246 7.35 -3.69 -16.03
C PHE A 246 8.68 -4.05 -15.34
N TYR A 247 8.65 -4.92 -14.32
CA TYR A 247 9.87 -5.46 -13.71
C TYR A 247 10.77 -6.16 -14.74
N SER A 248 10.18 -6.99 -15.61
CA SER A 248 10.91 -7.70 -16.65
C SER A 248 11.53 -6.73 -17.67
N ALA A 249 10.79 -5.68 -18.04
CA ALA A 249 11.30 -4.63 -18.93
C ALA A 249 12.49 -3.86 -18.33
N ILE A 250 12.43 -3.51 -17.04
CA ILE A 250 13.57 -2.88 -16.34
C ILE A 250 14.80 -3.80 -16.38
N ARG A 251 14.63 -5.09 -16.07
CA ARG A 251 15.72 -6.06 -16.06
C ARG A 251 16.36 -6.25 -17.43
N GLN A 252 15.54 -6.36 -18.49
CA GLN A 252 16.04 -6.47 -19.85
C GLN A 252 16.87 -5.24 -20.24
N LYS A 253 16.42 -4.03 -19.86
CA LYS A 253 17.17 -2.80 -20.10
C LYS A 253 18.50 -2.77 -19.34
N GLU A 254 18.50 -3.12 -18.05
CA GLU A 254 19.73 -3.22 -17.24
C GLU A 254 20.74 -4.20 -17.84
N ASP A 255 20.25 -5.35 -18.31
CA ASP A 255 21.11 -6.37 -18.91
C ASP A 255 21.65 -5.90 -20.27
N GLN A 256 20.85 -5.20 -21.08
CA GLN A 256 21.30 -4.60 -22.34
C GLN A 256 22.37 -3.52 -22.12
N GLU A 257 22.19 -2.63 -21.14
CA GLU A 257 23.17 -1.59 -20.79
C GLU A 257 24.50 -2.19 -20.31
N LYS A 258 24.45 -3.30 -19.53
CA LYS A 258 25.67 -4.03 -19.12
C LYS A 258 26.38 -4.67 -20.30
N ILE A 259 25.65 -5.28 -21.23
CA ILE A 259 26.22 -5.87 -22.44
C ILE A 259 26.90 -4.79 -23.28
N GLU A 260 26.24 -3.65 -23.47
CA GLU A 260 26.80 -2.52 -24.23
C GLU A 260 28.06 -1.96 -23.57
N LYS A 261 28.06 -1.80 -22.24
CA LYS A 261 29.25 -1.39 -21.48
C LYS A 261 30.42 -2.36 -21.66
N LEU A 262 30.17 -3.67 -21.55
CA LEU A 262 31.20 -4.69 -21.76
C LEU A 262 31.75 -4.66 -23.19
N HIS A 263 30.90 -4.44 -24.19
CA HIS A 263 31.37 -4.28 -25.58
C HIS A 263 32.29 -3.06 -25.74
N GLN A 264 31.95 -1.92 -25.11
CA GLN A 264 32.82 -0.73 -25.14
C GLN A 264 34.17 -0.99 -24.47
N GLU A 265 34.18 -1.68 -23.33
CA GLU A 265 35.42 -2.07 -22.62
C GLU A 265 36.30 -3.01 -23.46
N ILE A 266 35.71 -3.96 -24.20
CA ILE A 266 36.42 -4.87 -25.10
C ILE A 266 37.04 -4.11 -26.27
N LEU A 267 36.32 -3.17 -26.89
CA LEU A 267 36.82 -2.37 -28.00
C LEU A 267 38.01 -1.50 -27.57
N GLN A 268 37.90 -0.82 -26.43
CA GLN A 268 39.00 -0.02 -25.86
C GLN A 268 40.25 -0.86 -25.55
N THR A 269 40.06 -2.07 -25.01
CA THR A 269 41.19 -2.98 -24.71
C THR A 269 41.88 -3.48 -25.98
N SER A 270 41.10 -3.67 -27.06
CA SER A 270 41.61 -4.14 -28.36
C SER A 270 42.45 -3.08 -29.07
N GLU A 271 42.05 -1.81 -29.01
CA GLU A 271 42.82 -0.68 -29.58
C GLU A 271 44.18 -0.48 -28.90
N LEU A 272 44.25 -0.73 -27.59
CA LEU A 272 45.51 -0.66 -26.82
C LEU A 272 46.51 -1.75 -27.23
N HIS A 273 46.05 -2.91 -27.70
CA HIS A 273 46.94 -4.03 -28.09
C HIS A 273 47.43 -3.95 -29.53
N VAL A 274 46.76 -3.19 -30.41
CA VAL A 274 47.20 -2.97 -31.80
C VAL A 274 48.27 -1.87 -31.90
N SER A 275 48.44 -1.08 -30.84
CA SER A 275 49.38 0.06 -30.79
C SER A 275 50.75 -0.26 -30.15
N VAL A 276 51.07 -1.54 -29.95
CA VAL A 276 52.35 -2.04 -29.40
C VAL A 276 53.10 -2.84 -30.47
#